data_AF-A0A1C4PSZ9-F1
#
_entry.id   AF-A0A1C4PSZ9-F1
#
_cell.length_a   1.000
_cell.length_b   1.000
_cell.length_c   1.000
_cell.angle_alpha   90.00
_cell.angle_beta   90.00
_cell.angle_gamma   90.00
#
_symmetry.space_group_name_H-M   'P 1'
#
loop_
_entity.id
_entity.type
_entity.pdbx_description
1 polymer ?
#
loop_
_entity_poly.entity_id
_entity_poly.type
_entity_poly.pdbx_seq_one_letter_code
_entity_poly.pdbx_strand_id
1 'polypeptide(L)'
;MKGTGVTHGRPAVAVVGIATRFPQADSLAAFRANLRAGRDSVRPIPEERIRTTGLDPRRDYPEMGYLERIDLFDHTFFGLSRREAEVTDPQHRLALQLTQEALENAGYAPSGLRDSRTAVIFSSPSSNYAPLVREHGTLGMTGNIPCALPSRISHLFGFTGPCYGVDTGCNGALVAVHQACRELADDEADYAVVGGVQLRHVVPPVAAVADFPGIASPTARSRAFDRAADGAGAGEGGGVVVLTTLERALAEGSFIHAVIRGSAVAHNGRHSATISTPSARSQARVITKAWRNASLDPETAGYIETHGSGTRLGDAVEAEGLALARPDGDRTVKVGSVKTNIGHLDHAAGIAGLIKTVLSVHHGELYPSLHFEEPADEVDLAGARLEVVTSLEPWDDETRRAGVSSFSLGGVNAHCVVEQAPAATPVRPAAGSPQLVAVSARSRADLLAQCEQLSLELRHTAHPLADVARTLNEGRDHDPHRASVVARDTSELAARLAAEVTWRRLETAEKDGTAAAGSTAVPRVVFLLSADATPSDRVTTCRTSCPHRPTAPRWWAGSSRRTGGWCGAASRRPG
;
A
#
# COMPACT_ATOMS: atom_id res chain seq x y z
N MET A 1 -42.46 26.44 8.20
CA MET A 1 -41.55 25.31 7.99
C MET A 1 -40.38 25.79 7.13
N LYS A 2 -39.27 26.20 7.76
CA LYS A 2 -38.00 26.49 7.06
C LYS A 2 -37.06 25.34 7.41
N GLY A 3 -36.77 24.49 6.43
CA GLY A 3 -35.82 23.40 6.58
C GLY A 3 -34.45 23.97 6.89
N THR A 4 -33.90 23.60 8.04
CA THR A 4 -32.49 23.75 8.37
C THR A 4 -31.71 22.82 7.46
N GLY A 5 -31.22 23.34 6.33
CA GLY A 5 -30.24 22.64 5.51
C GLY A 5 -28.96 22.51 6.33
N VAL A 6 -28.81 21.40 7.04
CA VAL A 6 -27.52 21.01 7.60
C VAL A 6 -26.65 20.65 6.41
N THR A 7 -25.76 21.55 6.01
CA THR A 7 -24.66 21.18 5.13
C THR A 7 -23.79 20.22 5.91
N HIS A 8 -24.08 18.91 5.82
CA HIS A 8 -23.16 17.89 6.30
C HIS A 8 -21.87 18.10 5.49
N GLY A 9 -20.79 18.50 6.16
CA GLY A 9 -19.46 18.42 5.55
C GLY A 9 -19.25 16.99 5.04
N ARG A 10 -18.49 16.83 3.96
CA ARG A 10 -18.18 15.48 3.47
C ARG A 10 -17.55 14.66 4.61
N PRO A 11 -17.90 13.37 4.76
CA PRO A 11 -17.32 12.54 5.80
C PRO A 11 -15.80 12.51 5.66
N ALA A 12 -15.11 12.65 6.79
CA ALA A 12 -13.67 12.48 6.84
C ALA A 12 -13.32 11.02 6.51
N VAL A 13 -12.20 10.80 5.83
CA VAL A 13 -11.79 9.48 5.35
C VAL A 13 -10.54 9.04 6.10
N ALA A 14 -10.59 7.87 6.74
CA ALA A 14 -9.45 7.28 7.42
C ALA A 14 -8.54 6.54 6.43
N VAL A 15 -7.23 6.74 6.57
CA VAL A 15 -6.22 5.88 5.95
C VAL A 15 -5.94 4.74 6.93
N VAL A 16 -6.40 3.53 6.60
CA VAL A 16 -6.32 2.37 7.50
C VAL A 16 -5.24 1.38 7.10
N GLY A 17 -4.86 1.32 5.82
CA GLY A 17 -3.79 0.46 5.32
C GLY A 17 -2.86 1.18 4.35
N ILE A 18 -1.58 0.82 4.35
CA ILE A 18 -0.55 1.38 3.46
C ILE A 18 0.44 0.28 3.07
N ALA A 19 0.77 0.21 1.78
CA ALA A 19 1.92 -0.54 1.28
C ALA A 19 2.66 0.24 0.20
N THR A 20 3.98 0.07 0.14
CA THR A 20 4.85 0.77 -0.81
C THR A 20 5.99 -0.10 -1.32
N ARG A 21 6.42 0.20 -2.54
CA ARG A 21 7.73 -0.17 -3.09
C ARG A 21 8.31 1.06 -3.76
N PHE A 22 9.34 1.62 -3.14
CA PHE A 22 10.05 2.80 -3.63
C PHE A 22 11.54 2.50 -3.80
N PRO A 23 12.30 3.34 -4.53
CA PRO A 23 13.73 3.15 -4.72
C PRO A 23 14.45 2.96 -3.38
N GLN A 24 15.25 1.90 -3.28
CA GLN A 24 15.97 1.48 -2.06
C GLN A 24 15.08 1.29 -0.82
N ALA A 25 13.76 1.13 -0.98
CA ALA A 25 12.80 0.90 0.09
C ALA A 25 11.74 -0.12 -0.35
N ASP A 26 11.92 -1.37 0.05
CA ASP A 26 11.03 -2.48 -0.25
C ASP A 26 9.84 -2.59 0.73
N SER A 27 9.65 -1.62 1.61
CA SER A 27 8.56 -1.62 2.59
C SER A 27 8.30 -0.21 3.13
N LEU A 28 7.16 -0.01 3.78
CA LEU A 28 6.84 1.25 4.45
C LEU A 28 7.86 1.61 5.54
N ALA A 29 8.33 0.61 6.30
CA ALA A 29 9.33 0.78 7.34
C ALA A 29 10.69 1.20 6.75
N ALA A 30 11.16 0.53 5.69
CA ALA A 30 12.37 0.90 4.98
C ALA A 30 12.27 2.31 4.36
N PHE A 31 11.09 2.66 3.81
CA PHE A 31 10.87 3.99 3.27
C PHE A 31 10.97 5.07 4.34
N ARG A 32 10.34 4.87 5.50
CA ARG A 32 10.47 5.79 6.64
C ARG A 32 11.92 5.91 7.11
N ALA A 33 12.65 4.79 7.22
CA ALA A 33 14.06 4.80 7.60
C ALA A 33 14.90 5.64 6.60
N ASN A 34 14.64 5.49 5.31
CA ASN A 34 15.31 6.28 4.26
C ASN A 34 14.97 7.77 4.35
N LEU A 35 13.70 8.12 4.57
CA LEU A 35 13.28 9.52 4.76
C LEU A 35 13.99 10.15 5.97
N ARG A 36 14.01 9.46 7.12
CA ARG A 36 14.72 9.93 8.33
C ARG A 36 16.22 10.14 8.10
N ALA A 37 16.83 9.26 7.32
CA ALA A 37 18.26 9.34 6.99
C ALA A 37 18.57 10.39 5.92
N GLY A 38 17.57 11.06 5.33
CA GLY A 38 17.78 11.97 4.20
C GLY A 38 18.39 11.26 2.99
N ARG A 39 17.99 10.02 2.72
CA ARG A 39 18.59 9.21 1.64
C ARG A 39 18.19 9.75 0.27
N ASP A 40 19.20 9.99 -0.56
CA ASP A 40 19.09 10.12 -2.01
C ASP A 40 19.15 8.73 -2.65
N SER A 41 18.05 8.34 -3.30
CA SER A 41 17.86 7.01 -3.88
C SER A 41 18.04 6.99 -5.41
N VAL A 42 18.41 8.13 -6.00
CA VAL A 42 18.73 8.23 -7.42
C VAL A 42 20.18 7.80 -7.62
N ARG A 43 20.42 6.94 -8.61
CA ARG A 43 21.73 6.32 -8.85
C ARG A 43 21.81 5.70 -10.25
N PRO A 44 23.01 5.30 -10.72
CA PRO A 44 23.16 4.61 -12.00
C PRO A 44 22.36 3.30 -12.07
N ILE A 45 21.80 3.02 -13.24
CA ILE A 45 21.11 1.76 -13.54
C ILE A 45 22.15 0.62 -13.60
N PRO A 46 21.96 -0.49 -12.87
CA PRO A 46 22.95 -1.53 -12.73
C PRO A 46 22.86 -2.51 -13.91
N GLU A 47 23.94 -3.23 -14.19
CA GLU A 47 24.01 -4.20 -15.29
C GLU A 47 22.91 -5.28 -15.18
N GLU A 48 22.60 -5.73 -13.96
CA GLU A 48 21.50 -6.68 -13.74
C GLU A 48 20.14 -6.12 -14.20
N ARG A 49 19.89 -4.83 -13.96
CA ARG A 49 18.66 -4.18 -14.40
C ARG A 49 18.57 -4.11 -15.91
N ILE A 50 19.67 -3.75 -16.58
CA ILE A 50 19.78 -3.72 -18.05
C ILE A 50 19.50 -5.10 -18.63
N ARG A 51 20.14 -6.14 -18.06
CA ARG A 51 19.97 -7.53 -18.47
C ARG A 51 18.53 -8.03 -18.32
N THR A 52 17.89 -7.71 -17.19
CA THR A 52 16.54 -8.22 -16.87
C THR A 52 15.41 -7.49 -17.62
N THR A 53 15.60 -6.24 -18.03
CA THR A 53 14.63 -5.51 -18.89
C THR A 53 14.89 -5.66 -20.38
N GLY A 54 16.06 -6.17 -20.79
CA GLY A 54 16.45 -6.23 -22.20
C GLY A 54 16.85 -4.88 -22.79
N LEU A 55 17.29 -3.94 -21.94
CA LEU A 55 17.89 -2.68 -22.37
C LEU A 55 19.22 -2.94 -23.12
N ASP A 56 19.59 -2.07 -24.06
CA ASP A 56 20.81 -2.22 -24.86
C ASP A 56 22.04 -1.89 -23.99
N PRO A 57 22.91 -2.87 -23.67
CA PRO A 57 24.07 -2.65 -22.81
C PRO A 57 25.13 -1.74 -23.44
N ARG A 58 25.00 -1.38 -24.72
CA ARG A 58 25.91 -0.46 -25.42
C ARG A 58 25.50 1.00 -25.30
N ARG A 59 24.39 1.29 -24.63
CA ARG A 59 23.87 2.65 -24.44
C ARG A 59 24.04 3.09 -23.00
N ASP A 60 24.27 4.38 -22.83
CA ASP A 60 24.26 5.02 -21.52
C ASP A 60 22.83 5.42 -21.14
N TYR A 61 22.48 5.17 -19.89
CA TYR A 61 21.19 5.51 -19.30
C TYR A 61 21.36 6.57 -18.21
N PRO A 62 20.39 7.49 -18.04
CA PRO A 62 20.45 8.47 -16.97
C PRO A 62 20.35 7.77 -15.60
N GLU A 63 20.89 8.40 -14.56
CA GLU A 63 20.56 7.98 -13.20
C GLU A 63 19.06 8.15 -12.95
N MET A 64 18.50 7.29 -12.11
CA MET A 64 17.10 7.37 -11.70
C MET A 64 16.88 6.68 -10.35
N GLY A 65 15.77 7.00 -9.68
CA GLY A 65 15.29 6.17 -8.58
C GLY A 65 14.63 4.91 -9.14
N TYR A 66 15.23 3.73 -8.96
CA TYR A 66 14.68 2.47 -9.50
C TYR A 66 14.45 1.39 -8.45
N LEU A 67 13.55 0.46 -8.80
CA LEU A 67 13.35 -0.81 -8.11
C LEU A 67 14.29 -1.87 -8.71
N GLU A 68 14.97 -2.61 -7.84
CA GLU A 68 15.98 -3.60 -8.25
C GLU A 68 15.41 -4.67 -9.20
N ARG A 69 14.28 -5.26 -8.82
CA ARG A 69 13.69 -6.42 -9.49
C ARG A 69 12.21 -6.20 -9.74
N ILE A 70 11.90 -5.72 -10.95
CA ILE A 70 10.51 -5.55 -11.43
C ILE A 70 10.01 -6.75 -12.24
N ASP A 71 10.86 -7.77 -12.41
CA ASP A 71 10.56 -9.02 -13.13
C ASP A 71 9.97 -10.12 -12.21
N LEU A 72 10.15 -9.99 -10.90
CA LEU A 72 9.72 -10.98 -9.91
C LEU A 72 8.24 -10.82 -9.54
N PHE A 73 7.52 -11.94 -9.48
CA PHE A 73 6.12 -11.99 -9.06
C PHE A 73 5.72 -13.42 -8.70
N ASP A 74 5.07 -13.61 -7.54
CA ASP A 74 4.53 -14.91 -7.14
C ASP A 74 3.15 -15.13 -7.80
N HIS A 75 3.19 -15.66 -9.02
CA HIS A 75 1.95 -15.93 -9.75
C HIS A 75 1.08 -17.01 -9.08
N THR A 76 1.68 -17.94 -8.34
CA THR A 76 0.93 -19.02 -7.69
C THR A 76 0.14 -18.52 -6.49
N PHE A 77 0.67 -17.56 -5.75
CA PHE A 77 -0.04 -16.89 -4.67
C PHE A 77 -1.33 -16.23 -5.17
N PHE A 78 -1.26 -15.52 -6.29
CA PHE A 78 -2.41 -14.84 -6.91
C PHE A 78 -3.28 -15.74 -7.80
N GLY A 79 -3.03 -17.05 -7.84
CA GLY A 79 -3.81 -17.98 -8.65
C GLY A 79 -3.67 -17.78 -10.17
N LEU A 80 -2.62 -17.09 -10.63
CA LEU A 80 -2.35 -16.87 -12.04
C LEU A 80 -1.50 -18.00 -12.61
N SER A 81 -1.79 -18.38 -13.86
CA SER A 81 -0.89 -19.28 -14.58
C SER A 81 0.44 -18.56 -14.87
N ARG A 82 1.53 -19.32 -14.98
CA ARG A 82 2.83 -18.75 -15.35
C ARG A 82 2.75 -17.94 -16.65
N ARG A 83 2.07 -18.48 -17.67
CA ARG A 83 1.89 -17.82 -18.97
C ARG A 83 1.14 -16.49 -18.84
N GLU A 84 0.10 -16.44 -18.01
CA GLU A 84 -0.62 -15.20 -17.74
C GLU A 84 0.26 -14.16 -17.03
N ALA A 85 1.03 -14.57 -16.03
CA ALA A 85 1.93 -13.68 -15.31
C ALA A 85 3.06 -13.13 -16.20
N GLU A 86 3.61 -13.95 -17.10
CA GLU A 86 4.65 -13.54 -18.06
C GLU A 86 4.16 -12.46 -19.04
N VAL A 87 2.89 -12.47 -19.44
CA VAL A 87 2.34 -11.47 -20.37
C VAL A 87 1.66 -10.29 -19.67
N THR A 88 1.49 -10.38 -18.35
CA THR A 88 0.90 -9.32 -17.54
C THR A 88 1.93 -8.23 -17.27
N ASP A 89 1.57 -6.98 -17.55
CA ASP A 89 2.41 -5.81 -17.28
C ASP A 89 2.91 -5.85 -15.81
N PRO A 90 4.22 -5.69 -15.55
CA PRO A 90 4.74 -5.67 -14.20
C PRO A 90 4.09 -4.63 -13.28
N GLN A 91 3.50 -3.57 -13.83
CA GLN A 91 2.73 -2.59 -13.06
C GLN A 91 1.50 -3.22 -12.40
N HIS A 92 0.82 -4.14 -13.11
CA HIS A 92 -0.31 -4.89 -12.55
C HIS A 92 0.18 -5.85 -11.47
N ARG A 93 1.31 -6.53 -11.70
CA ARG A 93 1.93 -7.46 -10.75
C ARG A 93 2.30 -6.76 -9.44
N LEU A 94 2.97 -5.60 -9.54
CA LEU A 94 3.31 -4.79 -8.38
C LEU A 94 2.06 -4.29 -7.66
N ALA A 95 1.04 -3.81 -8.39
CA ALA A 95 -0.20 -3.33 -7.79
C ALA A 95 -0.95 -4.44 -7.02
N LEU A 96 -0.90 -5.69 -7.49
CA LEU A 96 -1.47 -6.85 -6.79
C LEU A 96 -0.74 -7.12 -5.46
N GLN A 97 0.59 -7.14 -5.48
CA GLN A 97 1.41 -7.32 -4.28
C GLN A 97 1.16 -6.20 -3.26
N LEU A 98 1.18 -4.95 -3.71
CA LEU A 98 0.91 -3.80 -2.85
C LEU A 98 -0.53 -3.80 -2.31
N THR A 99 -1.51 -4.26 -3.08
CA THR A 99 -2.88 -4.39 -2.59
C THR A 99 -2.98 -5.42 -1.47
N GLN A 100 -2.40 -6.61 -1.66
CA GLN A 100 -2.34 -7.64 -0.63
C GLN A 100 -1.74 -7.08 0.66
N GLU A 101 -0.56 -6.46 0.55
CA GLU A 101 0.17 -5.92 1.70
C GLU A 101 -0.57 -4.76 2.38
N ALA A 102 -1.25 -3.90 1.62
CA ALA A 102 -1.99 -2.79 2.19
C ALA A 102 -3.24 -3.25 2.96
N LEU A 103 -3.91 -4.31 2.50
CA LEU A 103 -5.02 -4.95 3.22
C LEU A 103 -4.53 -5.62 4.50
N GLU A 104 -3.42 -6.36 4.43
CA GLU A 104 -2.79 -6.96 5.61
C GLU A 104 -2.29 -5.90 6.59
N ASN A 105 -1.78 -4.77 6.10
CA ASN A 105 -1.40 -3.62 6.93
C ASN A 105 -2.63 -2.97 7.61
N ALA A 106 -3.78 -2.94 6.94
CA ALA A 106 -5.04 -2.50 7.54
C ALA A 106 -5.60 -3.49 8.58
N GLY A 107 -5.03 -4.70 8.69
CA GLY A 107 -5.55 -5.75 9.54
C GLY A 107 -6.79 -6.43 8.98
N TYR A 108 -6.99 -6.38 7.66
CA TYR A 108 -8.05 -7.10 6.98
C TYR A 108 -7.50 -8.34 6.27
N ALA A 109 -8.09 -9.50 6.57
CA ALA A 109 -7.92 -10.68 5.74
C ALA A 109 -8.61 -10.42 4.39
N PRO A 110 -7.91 -10.53 3.23
CA PRO A 110 -8.51 -10.33 1.92
C PRO A 110 -9.81 -11.12 1.71
N SER A 111 -9.87 -12.37 2.18
CA SER A 111 -11.08 -13.19 2.08
C SER A 111 -12.27 -12.62 2.86
N GLY A 112 -12.03 -11.85 3.92
CA GLY A 112 -13.06 -11.19 4.72
C GLY A 112 -13.71 -9.99 4.03
N LEU A 113 -13.07 -9.45 2.99
CA LEU A 113 -13.60 -8.36 2.16
C LEU A 113 -14.14 -8.84 0.80
N ARG A 114 -14.21 -10.15 0.58
CA ARG A 114 -14.85 -10.70 -0.62
C ARG A 114 -16.33 -10.29 -0.67
N ASP A 115 -16.81 -9.96 -1.86
CA ASP A 115 -18.16 -9.47 -2.16
C ASP A 115 -18.54 -8.16 -1.45
N SER A 116 -17.56 -7.46 -0.85
CA SER A 116 -17.77 -6.14 -0.28
C SER A 116 -17.81 -5.06 -1.36
N ARG A 117 -18.48 -3.94 -1.05
CA ARG A 117 -18.49 -2.72 -1.87
C ARG A 117 -17.15 -1.97 -1.75
N THR A 118 -16.05 -2.65 -2.02
CA THR A 118 -14.71 -2.05 -2.04
C THR A 118 -14.47 -1.43 -3.42
N ALA A 119 -14.27 -0.12 -3.47
CA ALA A 119 -13.84 0.57 -4.68
C ALA A 119 -12.36 0.27 -4.99
N VAL A 120 -12.01 0.17 -6.28
CA VAL A 120 -10.64 -0.02 -6.74
C VAL A 120 -10.30 1.05 -7.77
N ILE A 121 -9.42 1.98 -7.38
CA ILE A 121 -9.11 3.15 -8.21
C ILE A 121 -7.59 3.30 -8.32
N PHE A 122 -7.05 3.14 -9.52
CA PHE A 122 -5.60 3.14 -9.75
C PHE A 122 -5.16 4.13 -10.82
N SER A 123 -4.01 4.74 -10.58
CA SER A 123 -3.28 5.52 -11.58
C SER A 123 -2.07 4.74 -12.09
N SER A 124 -1.99 4.56 -13.41
CA SER A 124 -0.87 3.94 -14.08
C SER A 124 -0.74 4.48 -15.50
N PRO A 125 0.48 4.58 -16.05
CA PRO A 125 0.67 4.91 -17.45
C PRO A 125 0.12 3.81 -18.36
N SER A 126 -0.03 4.15 -19.65
CA SER A 126 -0.23 3.14 -20.68
C SER A 126 0.93 2.15 -20.73
N SER A 127 0.63 0.89 -21.04
CA SER A 127 1.62 -0.18 -21.01
C SER A 127 2.69 -0.01 -22.10
N ASN A 128 3.92 0.26 -21.67
CA ASN A 128 5.12 0.12 -22.50
C ASN A 128 5.64 -1.34 -22.52
N TYR A 129 4.97 -2.25 -21.81
CA TYR A 129 5.27 -3.68 -21.81
C TYR A 129 4.57 -4.41 -22.96
N ALA A 130 3.39 -3.95 -23.38
CA ALA A 130 2.61 -4.56 -24.46
C ALA A 130 3.41 -4.84 -25.75
N PRO A 131 4.31 -3.95 -26.24
CA PRO A 131 5.11 -4.22 -27.44
C PRO A 131 6.13 -5.36 -27.27
N LEU A 132 6.49 -5.72 -26.03
CA LEU A 132 7.42 -6.82 -25.73
C LEU A 132 6.70 -8.17 -25.64
N VAL A 133 5.37 -8.16 -25.51
CA VAL A 133 4.54 -9.35 -25.37
C VAL A 133 4.26 -9.96 -26.75
N ARG A 134 4.68 -11.22 -26.93
CA ARG A 134 4.42 -12.00 -28.16
C ARG A 134 3.08 -12.74 -28.16
N GLU A 135 2.37 -12.71 -27.04
CA GLU A 135 1.05 -13.34 -26.89
C GLU A 135 -0.03 -12.50 -27.56
N HIS A 136 -0.74 -13.10 -28.52
CA HIS A 136 -1.86 -12.47 -29.20
C HIS A 136 -3.21 -12.88 -28.61
N GLY A 137 -4.25 -12.07 -28.81
CA GLY A 137 -5.60 -12.35 -28.34
C GLY A 137 -5.86 -11.87 -26.91
N THR A 138 -6.90 -12.42 -26.28
CA THR A 138 -7.45 -11.90 -25.01
C THR A 138 -6.42 -11.88 -23.89
N LEU A 139 -5.57 -12.88 -23.77
CA LEU A 139 -4.60 -12.98 -22.67
C LEU A 139 -3.54 -11.87 -22.72
N GLY A 140 -2.95 -11.64 -23.90
CA GLY A 140 -2.00 -10.54 -24.08
C GLY A 140 -2.67 -9.17 -23.92
N MET A 141 -3.92 -9.04 -24.39
CA MET A 141 -4.71 -7.81 -24.24
C MET A 141 -5.03 -7.50 -22.77
N THR A 142 -5.64 -8.43 -22.02
CA THR A 142 -5.97 -8.23 -20.59
C THR A 142 -4.75 -8.14 -19.70
N GLY A 143 -3.59 -8.61 -20.16
CA GLY A 143 -2.31 -8.40 -19.50
C GLY A 143 -1.85 -6.93 -19.49
N ASN A 144 -2.30 -6.10 -20.45
CA ASN A 144 -1.66 -4.81 -20.74
C ASN A 144 -2.62 -3.63 -21.02
N ILE A 145 -3.92 -3.85 -21.23
CA ILE A 145 -4.87 -2.73 -21.41
C ILE A 145 -5.04 -1.95 -20.09
N PRO A 146 -5.12 -0.61 -20.13
CA PRO A 146 -5.14 0.22 -18.91
C PRO A 146 -6.25 -0.12 -17.90
N CYS A 147 -7.45 -0.44 -18.38
CA CYS A 147 -8.57 -0.78 -17.50
C CYS A 147 -8.38 -2.12 -16.77
N ALA A 148 -7.50 -3.00 -17.26
CA ALA A 148 -7.33 -4.32 -16.67
C ALA A 148 -6.59 -4.29 -15.33
N LEU A 149 -5.80 -3.25 -15.02
CA LEU A 149 -5.11 -3.15 -13.72
C LEU A 149 -6.12 -3.15 -12.56
N PRO A 150 -7.01 -2.14 -12.41
CA PRO A 150 -7.98 -2.13 -11.32
C PRO A 150 -8.95 -3.31 -11.42
N SER A 151 -9.37 -3.72 -12.62
CA SER A 151 -10.29 -4.85 -12.79
C SER A 151 -9.68 -6.19 -12.33
N ARG A 152 -8.37 -6.39 -12.52
CA ARG A 152 -7.67 -7.59 -12.06
C ARG A 152 -7.59 -7.63 -10.55
N ILE A 153 -7.39 -6.49 -9.90
CA ILE A 153 -7.47 -6.38 -8.43
C ILE A 153 -8.88 -6.71 -7.96
N SER A 154 -9.92 -6.05 -8.49
CA SER A 154 -11.30 -6.37 -8.11
C SER A 154 -11.64 -7.85 -8.32
N HIS A 155 -11.21 -8.44 -9.44
CA HIS A 155 -11.45 -9.84 -9.75
C HIS A 155 -10.78 -10.81 -8.77
N LEU A 156 -9.48 -10.63 -8.51
CA LEU A 156 -8.71 -11.57 -7.68
C LEU A 156 -9.05 -11.48 -6.19
N PHE A 157 -9.38 -10.27 -5.72
CA PHE A 157 -9.76 -10.04 -4.32
C PHE A 157 -11.29 -10.17 -4.08
N GLY A 158 -12.09 -10.24 -5.16
CA GLY A 158 -13.54 -10.39 -5.09
C GLY A 158 -14.28 -9.12 -4.68
N PHE A 159 -13.77 -7.94 -5.05
CA PHE A 159 -14.40 -6.66 -4.74
C PHE A 159 -15.50 -6.31 -5.76
N THR A 160 -16.62 -5.78 -5.28
CA THR A 160 -17.80 -5.48 -6.11
C THR A 160 -18.17 -3.99 -6.15
N GLY A 161 -17.33 -3.12 -5.59
CA GLY A 161 -17.52 -1.66 -5.65
C GLY A 161 -17.05 -1.03 -6.97
N PRO A 162 -17.09 0.32 -7.07
CA PRO A 162 -16.60 1.07 -8.23
C PRO A 162 -15.17 0.68 -8.63
N CYS A 163 -14.92 0.43 -9.92
CA CYS A 163 -13.63 -0.06 -10.40
C CYS A 163 -13.21 0.66 -11.68
N TYR A 164 -12.16 1.49 -11.63
CA TYR A 164 -11.67 2.21 -12.81
C TYR A 164 -10.23 2.73 -12.66
N GLY A 165 -9.60 3.02 -13.80
CA GLY A 165 -8.29 3.66 -13.86
C GLY A 165 -8.42 5.18 -13.99
N VAL A 166 -7.42 5.91 -13.47
CA VAL A 166 -7.30 7.36 -13.59
C VAL A 166 -5.98 7.71 -14.28
N ASP A 167 -6.07 8.37 -15.43
CA ASP A 167 -4.90 8.93 -16.13
C ASP A 167 -5.06 10.44 -16.27
N THR A 168 -4.34 11.17 -15.42
CA THR A 168 -4.12 12.61 -15.55
C THR A 168 -2.63 12.95 -15.48
N GLY A 169 -1.76 11.99 -15.79
CA GLY A 169 -0.31 12.10 -15.64
C GLY A 169 0.18 12.15 -14.18
N CYS A 170 1.12 13.05 -13.88
CA CYS A 170 1.89 13.11 -12.62
C CYS A 170 1.05 13.21 -11.31
N ASN A 171 -0.20 13.63 -11.41
CA ASN A 171 -1.10 13.75 -10.27
C ASN A 171 -2.19 12.67 -10.22
N GLY A 172 -2.18 11.72 -11.15
CA GLY A 172 -3.22 10.71 -11.32
C GLY A 172 -3.55 9.98 -10.02
N ALA A 173 -2.55 9.56 -9.25
CA ALA A 173 -2.82 8.87 -7.97
C ALA A 173 -3.46 9.77 -6.91
N LEU A 174 -3.16 11.07 -6.88
CA LEU A 174 -3.82 11.98 -5.94
C LEU A 174 -5.25 12.32 -6.40
N VAL A 175 -5.51 12.32 -7.72
CA VAL A 175 -6.86 12.37 -8.28
C VAL A 175 -7.64 11.08 -7.95
N ALA A 176 -6.99 9.91 -8.02
CA ALA A 176 -7.59 8.63 -7.60
C ALA A 176 -8.00 8.66 -6.12
N VAL A 177 -7.16 9.20 -5.24
CA VAL A 177 -7.51 9.43 -3.82
C VAL A 177 -8.69 10.38 -3.70
N HIS A 178 -8.72 11.49 -4.45
CA HIS A 178 -9.87 12.38 -4.46
C HIS A 178 -11.16 11.65 -4.83
N GLN A 179 -11.13 10.82 -5.88
CA GLN A 179 -12.30 10.06 -6.31
C GLN A 179 -12.72 9.02 -5.28
N ALA A 180 -11.78 8.30 -4.66
CA ALA A 180 -12.10 7.36 -3.59
C ALA A 180 -12.78 8.03 -2.40
N CYS A 181 -12.33 9.22 -2.00
CA CYS A 181 -13.02 10.01 -0.98
C CYS A 181 -14.45 10.40 -1.41
N ARG A 182 -14.72 10.51 -2.71
CA ARG A 182 -16.08 10.75 -3.22
C ARG A 182 -16.93 9.48 -3.17
N GLU A 183 -16.41 8.35 -3.66
CA GLU A 183 -17.15 7.08 -3.64
C GLU A 183 -17.55 6.68 -2.21
N LEU A 184 -16.65 6.88 -1.23
CA LEU A 184 -16.93 6.64 0.19
C LEU A 184 -17.95 7.66 0.76
N ALA A 185 -17.86 8.93 0.34
CA ALA A 185 -18.76 9.97 0.83
C ALA A 185 -20.17 9.89 0.26
N ASP A 186 -20.29 9.38 -0.97
CA ASP A 186 -21.54 9.24 -1.70
C ASP A 186 -22.20 7.85 -1.40
N ASP A 187 -21.63 7.04 -0.48
CA ASP A 187 -22.07 5.68 -0.08
C ASP A 187 -22.11 4.66 -1.25
N GLU A 188 -21.32 4.90 -2.30
CA GLU A 188 -21.11 3.96 -3.40
C GLU A 188 -20.09 2.86 -3.02
N ALA A 189 -19.30 3.09 -1.96
CA ALA A 189 -18.31 2.15 -1.45
C ALA A 189 -18.18 2.19 0.08
N ASP A 190 -17.91 1.03 0.70
CA ASP A 190 -17.62 0.89 2.13
C ASP A 190 -16.12 1.05 2.43
N TYR A 191 -15.29 0.60 1.49
CA TYR A 191 -13.84 0.67 1.52
C TYR A 191 -13.34 1.10 0.14
N ALA A 192 -12.11 1.61 0.07
CA ALA A 192 -11.45 1.84 -1.21
C ALA A 192 -9.99 1.41 -1.16
N VAL A 193 -9.58 0.62 -2.15
CA VAL A 193 -8.18 0.35 -2.47
C VAL A 193 -7.75 1.33 -3.55
N VAL A 194 -6.81 2.21 -3.20
CA VAL A 194 -6.40 3.31 -4.06
C VAL A 194 -4.90 3.31 -4.21
N GLY A 195 -4.40 3.47 -5.43
CA GLY A 195 -2.96 3.46 -5.63
C GLY A 195 -2.47 4.15 -6.88
N GLY A 196 -1.15 4.23 -6.96
CA GLY A 196 -0.42 4.67 -8.13
C GLY A 196 0.79 3.78 -8.34
N VAL A 197 1.03 3.37 -9.59
CA VAL A 197 2.25 2.65 -9.99
C VAL A 197 2.85 3.30 -11.22
N GLN A 198 4.19 3.34 -11.25
CA GLN A 198 4.97 3.77 -12.38
C GLN A 198 6.19 2.88 -12.45
N LEU A 199 6.30 2.03 -13.47
CA LEU A 199 7.50 1.22 -13.72
C LEU A 199 8.08 1.53 -15.09
N ARG A 200 9.41 1.57 -15.16
CA ARG A 200 10.16 1.94 -16.36
C ARG A 200 10.88 0.71 -16.91
N HIS A 201 10.12 -0.16 -17.57
CA HIS A 201 10.68 -1.31 -18.31
C HIS A 201 11.53 -0.87 -19.50
N VAL A 202 11.15 0.25 -20.12
CA VAL A 202 11.91 0.91 -21.19
C VAL A 202 12.40 2.24 -20.64
N VAL A 203 13.71 2.42 -20.61
CA VAL A 203 14.36 3.67 -20.19
C VAL A 203 14.98 4.30 -21.44
N PRO A 204 14.66 5.56 -21.78
CA PRO A 204 15.34 6.27 -22.85
C PRO A 204 16.85 6.42 -22.56
N PRO A 205 17.72 6.40 -23.58
CA PRO A 205 19.14 6.69 -23.38
C PRO A 205 19.34 8.10 -22.83
N VAL A 206 20.48 8.35 -22.17
CA VAL A 206 20.80 9.65 -21.55
C VAL A 206 20.69 10.83 -22.54
N ALA A 207 21.01 10.61 -23.82
CA ALA A 207 20.89 11.63 -24.86
C ALA A 207 19.45 12.16 -25.05
N ALA A 208 18.43 11.34 -24.76
CA ALA A 208 17.02 11.74 -24.88
C ALA A 208 16.57 12.72 -23.78
N VAL A 209 17.36 12.89 -22.71
CA VAL A 209 17.07 13.91 -21.68
C VAL A 209 17.13 15.31 -22.28
N ALA A 210 18.02 15.53 -23.26
CA ALA A 210 18.16 16.82 -23.95
C ALA A 210 16.93 17.22 -24.78
N ASP A 211 16.03 16.27 -25.09
CA ASP A 211 14.79 16.53 -25.83
C ASP A 211 13.73 17.26 -24.98
N PHE A 212 13.90 17.30 -23.65
CA PHE A 212 12.95 17.89 -22.69
C PHE A 212 13.60 18.96 -21.79
N PRO A 213 14.17 20.03 -22.39
CA PRO A 213 14.93 21.02 -21.64
C PRO A 213 14.08 21.72 -20.56
N GLY A 214 14.60 21.76 -19.33
CA GLY A 214 13.94 22.38 -18.18
C GLY A 214 12.79 21.58 -17.57
N ILE A 215 12.42 20.44 -18.17
CA ILE A 215 11.44 19.50 -17.62
C ILE A 215 12.14 18.27 -17.06
N ALA A 216 13.06 17.66 -17.82
CA ALA A 216 13.88 16.55 -17.36
C ALA A 216 15.24 17.07 -16.89
N SER A 217 15.65 16.72 -15.67
CA SER A 217 16.92 17.14 -15.09
C SER A 217 18.09 16.42 -15.78
N PRO A 218 19.06 17.14 -16.38
CA PRO A 218 20.30 16.55 -16.85
C PRO A 218 21.15 15.94 -15.73
N THR A 219 20.99 16.43 -14.49
CA THR A 219 21.66 15.89 -13.30
C THR A 219 20.84 14.81 -12.58
N ALA A 220 19.72 14.40 -13.17
CA ALA A 220 18.81 13.36 -12.69
C ALA A 220 18.20 13.60 -11.29
N ARG A 221 18.40 14.77 -10.67
CA ARG A 221 17.84 15.10 -9.36
C ARG A 221 16.75 16.13 -9.48
N SER A 222 15.70 15.97 -8.68
CA SER A 222 14.75 17.05 -8.43
C SER A 222 15.29 17.93 -7.30
N ARG A 223 15.59 19.20 -7.58
CA ARG A 223 16.06 20.19 -6.61
C ARG A 223 14.95 21.20 -6.32
N ALA A 224 13.94 20.78 -5.58
CA ALA A 224 12.75 21.58 -5.36
C ALA A 224 13.11 22.93 -4.71
N PHE A 225 12.71 24.03 -5.36
CA PHE A 225 12.91 25.43 -4.97
C PHE A 225 14.36 25.95 -5.00
N ASP A 226 15.34 25.10 -5.26
CA ASP A 226 16.75 25.45 -5.18
C ASP A 226 17.24 26.23 -6.42
N ARG A 227 18.24 27.11 -6.25
CA ARG A 227 18.86 27.86 -7.36
C ARG A 227 19.42 26.98 -8.47
N ALA A 228 19.87 25.77 -8.15
CA ALA A 228 20.38 24.79 -9.11
C ALA A 228 19.30 23.90 -9.74
N ALA A 229 18.01 24.21 -9.56
CA ALA A 229 16.90 23.52 -10.21
C ALA A 229 17.04 23.52 -11.75
N ASP A 230 17.15 22.33 -12.34
CA ASP A 230 17.39 22.12 -13.78
C ASP A 230 16.35 21.18 -14.43
N GLY A 231 15.36 20.72 -13.67
CA GLY A 231 14.31 19.80 -14.11
C GLY A 231 13.96 18.76 -13.04
N ALA A 232 13.14 17.78 -13.43
CA ALA A 232 12.79 16.65 -12.58
C ALA A 232 13.67 15.44 -12.86
N GLY A 233 14.17 14.81 -11.79
CA GLY A 233 14.81 13.49 -11.86
C GLY A 233 13.81 12.39 -12.13
N ALA A 234 14.17 11.35 -12.89
CA ALA A 234 13.26 10.24 -13.14
C ALA A 234 13.22 9.26 -11.94
N GLY A 235 12.06 8.67 -11.69
CA GLY A 235 11.91 7.57 -10.75
C GLY A 235 10.85 6.56 -11.17
N GLU A 236 10.80 5.44 -10.45
CA GLU A 236 9.76 4.42 -10.53
C GLU A 236 9.42 3.88 -9.13
N GLY A 237 8.25 3.26 -9.02
CA GLY A 237 7.75 2.71 -7.77
C GLY A 237 6.24 2.69 -7.72
N GLY A 238 5.69 2.35 -6.56
CA GLY A 238 4.27 2.33 -6.34
C GLY A 238 3.87 2.39 -4.88
N GLY A 239 2.66 2.85 -4.65
CA GLY A 239 2.03 2.87 -3.33
C GLY A 239 0.54 2.59 -3.43
N VAL A 240 0.01 1.91 -2.42
CA VAL A 240 -1.42 1.63 -2.23
C VAL A 240 -1.82 2.05 -0.83
N VAL A 241 -2.99 2.67 -0.73
CA VAL A 241 -3.66 2.97 0.53
C VAL A 241 -5.04 2.32 0.56
N VAL A 242 -5.43 1.83 1.73
CA VAL A 242 -6.79 1.35 2.02
C VAL A 242 -7.50 2.44 2.80
N LEU A 243 -8.66 2.85 2.29
CA LEU A 243 -9.45 3.96 2.81
C LEU A 243 -10.83 3.47 3.25
N THR A 244 -11.38 4.11 4.27
CA THR A 244 -12.79 3.97 4.67
C THR A 244 -13.26 5.26 5.33
N THR A 245 -14.57 5.42 5.60
CA THR A 245 -15.03 6.58 6.36
C THR A 245 -14.47 6.54 7.79
N LEU A 246 -14.14 7.70 8.35
CA LEU A 246 -13.62 7.77 9.73
C LEU A 246 -14.58 7.13 10.73
N GLU A 247 -15.88 7.32 10.54
CA GLU A 247 -16.92 6.70 11.35
C GLU A 247 -16.83 5.16 11.32
N ARG A 248 -16.71 4.56 10.13
CA ARG A 248 -16.56 3.12 9.98
C ARG A 248 -15.25 2.61 10.58
N ALA A 249 -14.13 3.30 10.34
CA ALA A 249 -12.84 2.93 10.94
C ALA A 249 -12.90 2.89 12.47
N LEU A 250 -13.57 3.89 13.09
CA LEU A 250 -13.76 3.95 14.54
C LEU A 250 -14.69 2.83 15.04
N ALA A 251 -15.79 2.57 14.32
CA ALA A 251 -16.75 1.51 14.67
C ALA A 251 -16.12 0.11 14.61
N GLU A 252 -15.22 -0.12 13.66
CA GLU A 252 -14.51 -1.40 13.48
C GLU A 252 -13.29 -1.53 14.41
N GLY A 253 -12.88 -0.44 15.06
CA GLY A 253 -11.65 -0.40 15.86
C GLY A 253 -10.40 -0.58 14.99
N SER A 254 -10.43 -0.04 13.77
CA SER A 254 -9.32 -0.07 12.83
C SER A 254 -8.15 0.76 13.33
N PHE A 255 -6.93 0.37 12.97
CA PHE A 255 -5.78 1.27 13.12
C PHE A 255 -5.86 2.38 12.07
N ILE A 256 -5.82 3.64 12.51
CA ILE A 256 -5.92 4.81 11.64
C ILE A 256 -4.54 5.46 11.57
N HIS A 257 -3.90 5.43 10.40
CA HIS A 257 -2.61 6.07 10.18
C HIS A 257 -2.75 7.60 10.18
N ALA A 258 -3.77 8.10 9.47
CA ALA A 258 -4.12 9.51 9.35
C ALA A 258 -5.54 9.68 8.83
N VAL A 259 -6.03 10.92 8.79
CA VAL A 259 -7.35 11.27 8.28
C VAL A 259 -7.23 12.23 7.11
N ILE A 260 -7.82 11.90 5.97
CA ILE A 260 -8.06 12.81 4.85
C ILE A 260 -9.31 13.62 5.18
N ARG A 261 -9.11 14.89 5.51
CA ARG A 261 -10.18 15.82 5.92
C ARG A 261 -10.91 16.44 4.74
N GLY A 262 -10.20 16.65 3.63
CA GLY A 262 -10.78 17.21 2.42
C GLY A 262 -9.82 17.14 1.24
N SER A 263 -10.37 17.14 0.03
CA SER A 263 -9.58 17.12 -1.20
C SER A 263 -10.31 17.87 -2.32
N ALA A 264 -9.55 18.31 -3.32
CA ALA A 264 -10.08 18.98 -4.49
C ALA A 264 -9.24 18.70 -5.74
N VAL A 265 -9.92 18.69 -6.89
CA VAL A 265 -9.32 18.66 -8.22
C VAL A 265 -9.88 19.83 -9.03
N ALA A 266 -9.03 20.47 -9.82
CA ALA A 266 -9.39 21.55 -10.75
C ALA A 266 -8.39 21.63 -11.92
N HIS A 267 -8.82 22.16 -13.06
CA HIS A 267 -7.95 22.40 -14.21
C HIS A 267 -7.59 23.89 -14.34
N ASN A 268 -6.42 24.20 -14.89
CA ASN A 268 -5.93 25.56 -15.15
C ASN A 268 -6.88 26.38 -16.04
N GLY A 269 -7.60 25.72 -16.94
CA GLY A 269 -8.46 26.38 -17.92
C GLY A 269 -7.63 27.32 -18.81
N ARG A 270 -8.13 28.54 -19.04
CA ARG A 270 -7.39 29.59 -19.77
C ARG A 270 -6.57 30.51 -18.85
N HIS A 271 -6.35 30.11 -17.60
CA HIS A 271 -5.47 30.84 -16.67
C HIS A 271 -3.98 30.49 -16.86
N SER A 272 -3.65 29.71 -17.89
CA SER A 272 -2.30 29.41 -18.35
C SER A 272 -2.14 29.76 -19.84
N ALA A 273 -0.92 30.10 -20.25
CA ALA A 273 -0.62 30.48 -21.64
C ALA A 273 -0.66 29.27 -22.60
N THR A 274 -0.23 28.10 -22.12
CA THR A 274 -0.26 26.83 -22.84
C THR A 274 -0.83 25.74 -21.94
N ILE A 275 -1.14 24.57 -22.52
CA ILE A 275 -1.59 23.39 -21.76
C ILE A 275 -0.56 22.99 -20.69
N SER A 276 0.73 23.10 -21.01
CA SER A 276 1.87 22.74 -20.16
C SER A 276 2.32 23.82 -19.18
N THR A 277 1.83 25.05 -19.30
CA THR A 277 2.22 26.13 -18.40
C THR A 277 1.42 26.04 -17.09
N PRO A 278 2.07 26.02 -15.91
CA PRO A 278 1.37 26.04 -14.63
C PRO A 278 0.71 27.40 -14.36
N SER A 279 -0.14 27.50 -13.32
CA SER A 279 -0.88 28.72 -12.99
C SER A 279 -1.05 28.86 -11.47
N ALA A 280 -0.39 29.85 -10.87
CA ALA A 280 -0.40 30.09 -9.42
C ALA A 280 -1.81 30.30 -8.89
N ARG A 281 -2.62 31.10 -9.61
CA ARG A 281 -4.04 31.31 -9.30
C ARG A 281 -4.86 30.03 -9.32
N SER A 282 -4.59 29.12 -10.27
CA SER A 282 -5.31 27.85 -10.38
C SER A 282 -4.91 26.88 -9.27
N GLN A 283 -3.62 26.87 -8.90
CA GLN A 283 -3.10 26.12 -7.77
C GLN A 283 -3.69 26.63 -6.46
N ALA A 284 -3.66 27.95 -6.22
CA ALA A 284 -4.28 28.58 -5.06
C ALA A 284 -5.77 28.20 -4.94
N ARG A 285 -6.51 28.26 -6.04
CA ARG A 285 -7.92 27.87 -6.08
C ARG A 285 -8.15 26.41 -5.67
N VAL A 286 -7.33 25.46 -6.14
CA VAL A 286 -7.51 24.05 -5.77
C VAL A 286 -7.13 23.82 -4.31
N ILE A 287 -6.07 24.47 -3.83
CA ILE A 287 -5.63 24.42 -2.42
C ILE A 287 -6.76 24.94 -1.53
N THR A 288 -7.18 26.19 -1.67
CA THR A 288 -8.25 26.79 -0.86
C THR A 288 -9.54 25.97 -0.93
N LYS A 289 -9.88 25.40 -2.09
CA LYS A 289 -11.06 24.53 -2.21
C LYS A 289 -10.94 23.25 -1.38
N ALA A 290 -9.76 22.60 -1.35
CA ALA A 290 -9.54 21.39 -0.56
C ALA A 290 -9.65 21.66 0.94
N TRP A 291 -9.03 22.75 1.43
CA TRP A 291 -9.14 23.21 2.82
C TRP A 291 -10.56 23.60 3.21
N ARG A 292 -11.27 24.32 2.33
CA ARG A 292 -12.71 24.58 2.53
C ARG A 292 -13.54 23.31 2.58
N ASN A 293 -13.26 22.32 1.72
CA ASN A 293 -13.94 21.02 1.75
C ASN A 293 -13.65 20.25 3.05
N ALA A 294 -12.52 20.53 3.70
CA ALA A 294 -12.16 20.02 5.02
C ALA A 294 -12.80 20.80 6.19
N SER A 295 -13.49 21.92 5.90
CA SER A 295 -13.93 22.92 6.89
C SER A 295 -12.78 23.42 7.75
N LEU A 296 -11.60 23.61 7.14
CA LEU A 296 -10.37 24.09 7.78
C LEU A 296 -9.80 25.28 7.01
N ASP A 297 -8.98 26.07 7.69
CA ASP A 297 -8.25 27.19 7.12
C ASP A 297 -6.85 26.73 6.65
N PRO A 298 -6.43 27.02 5.39
CA PRO A 298 -5.05 26.77 4.92
C PRO A 298 -3.95 27.27 5.86
N GLU A 299 -4.19 28.34 6.63
CA GLU A 299 -3.19 28.87 7.58
C GLU A 299 -2.90 27.93 8.75
N THR A 300 -3.79 26.97 9.00
CA THR A 300 -3.58 25.94 10.02
C THR A 300 -2.62 24.83 9.58
N ALA A 301 -2.19 24.81 8.30
CA ALA A 301 -1.18 23.87 7.82
C ALA A 301 0.16 24.07 8.54
N GLY A 302 0.67 23.01 9.19
CA GLY A 302 2.04 23.01 9.73
C GLY A 302 3.07 22.54 8.70
N TYR A 303 2.64 21.76 7.71
CA TYR A 303 3.49 21.25 6.64
C TYR A 303 2.76 21.19 5.30
N ILE A 304 3.47 21.38 4.19
CA ILE A 304 2.95 21.11 2.85
C ILE A 304 3.93 20.24 2.08
N GLU A 305 3.48 19.03 1.73
CA GLU A 305 4.14 18.21 0.73
C GLU A 305 3.79 18.76 -0.65
N THR A 306 4.75 19.43 -1.25
CA THR A 306 4.62 20.14 -2.52
C THR A 306 4.67 19.18 -3.70
N HIS A 307 4.24 19.64 -4.88
CA HIS A 307 4.60 18.96 -6.11
C HIS A 307 6.13 19.03 -6.30
N GLY A 308 6.75 20.20 -6.10
CA GLY A 308 8.19 20.39 -5.95
C GLY A 308 9.01 19.55 -6.93
N SER A 309 8.82 19.82 -8.22
CA SER A 309 9.42 19.01 -9.29
C SER A 309 10.89 19.32 -9.51
N GLY A 310 11.39 20.48 -9.04
CA GLY A 310 12.73 20.97 -9.34
C GLY A 310 12.79 21.67 -10.69
N THR A 311 11.65 22.13 -11.20
CA THR A 311 11.60 22.93 -12.45
C THR A 311 11.53 24.40 -12.07
N ARG A 312 12.39 25.26 -12.64
CA ARG A 312 12.45 26.68 -12.28
C ARG A 312 11.09 27.38 -12.33
N LEU A 313 10.37 27.23 -13.45
CA LEU A 313 9.03 27.83 -13.59
C LEU A 313 7.99 27.17 -12.68
N GLY A 314 8.02 25.85 -12.53
CA GLY A 314 7.04 25.12 -11.73
C GLY A 314 7.14 25.46 -10.25
N ASP A 315 8.35 25.50 -9.72
CA ASP A 315 8.62 25.76 -8.30
C ASP A 315 8.30 27.22 -7.94
N ALA A 316 8.61 28.19 -8.81
CA ALA A 316 8.22 29.60 -8.64
C ALA A 316 6.69 29.76 -8.61
N VAL A 317 6.00 29.13 -9.55
CA VAL A 317 4.53 29.17 -9.62
C VAL A 317 3.88 28.46 -8.43
N GLU A 318 4.49 27.38 -7.93
CA GLU A 318 4.01 26.68 -6.74
C GLU A 318 4.17 27.51 -5.46
N ALA A 319 5.31 28.18 -5.28
CA ALA A 319 5.50 29.11 -4.17
C ALA A 319 4.48 30.26 -4.19
N GLU A 320 4.28 30.88 -5.35
CA GLU A 320 3.26 31.92 -5.54
C GLU A 320 1.84 31.39 -5.27
N GLY A 321 1.51 30.19 -5.78
CA GLY A 321 0.20 29.56 -5.58
C GLY A 321 -0.09 29.26 -4.11
N LEU A 322 0.92 28.87 -3.34
CA LEU A 322 0.82 28.67 -1.90
C LEU A 322 0.64 29.98 -1.15
N ALA A 323 1.38 31.03 -1.52
CA ALA A 323 1.21 32.38 -0.95
C ALA A 323 -0.21 32.92 -1.19
N LEU A 324 -0.74 32.74 -2.40
CA LEU A 324 -2.10 33.16 -2.76
C LEU A 324 -3.19 32.35 -2.04
N ALA A 325 -2.92 31.09 -1.69
CA ALA A 325 -3.84 30.26 -0.90
C ALA A 325 -3.83 30.63 0.58
N ARG A 326 -2.81 31.37 1.03
CA ARG A 326 -2.49 31.73 2.41
C ARG A 326 -2.18 33.24 2.54
N PRO A 327 -3.13 34.12 2.21
CA PRO A 327 -2.86 35.56 2.11
C PRO A 327 -2.71 36.26 3.49
N ASP A 328 -3.31 35.70 4.53
CA ASP A 328 -3.56 36.39 5.81
C ASP A 328 -2.69 35.85 6.95
N GLY A 329 -1.81 34.87 6.69
CA GLY A 329 -1.01 34.22 7.71
C GLY A 329 0.25 34.98 8.11
N ASP A 330 0.48 35.09 9.42
CA ASP A 330 1.77 35.54 9.98
C ASP A 330 2.77 34.38 10.16
N ARG A 331 2.30 33.12 10.00
CA ARG A 331 3.10 31.92 10.24
C ARG A 331 3.82 31.46 8.97
N THR A 332 5.11 31.18 9.10
CA THR A 332 5.89 30.46 8.08
C THR A 332 5.51 28.98 8.11
N VAL A 333 5.13 28.40 6.96
CA VAL A 333 4.82 26.97 6.84
C VAL A 333 6.03 26.20 6.33
N LYS A 334 6.23 25.01 6.88
CA LYS A 334 7.27 24.10 6.42
C LYS A 334 6.85 23.43 5.11
N VAL A 335 7.77 23.30 4.16
CA VAL A 335 7.52 22.65 2.87
C VAL A 335 8.61 21.62 2.53
N GLY A 336 8.25 20.65 1.71
CA GLY A 336 9.21 19.68 1.18
C GLY A 336 8.65 18.92 -0.02
N SER A 337 9.50 18.10 -0.64
CA SER A 337 9.11 17.21 -1.74
C SER A 337 9.85 15.89 -1.66
N VAL A 338 9.10 14.78 -1.67
CA VAL A 338 9.61 13.41 -1.72
C VAL A 338 10.40 13.13 -2.99
N LYS A 339 10.18 13.92 -4.06
CA LYS A 339 10.90 13.75 -5.33
C LYS A 339 12.40 13.99 -5.19
N THR A 340 12.80 14.79 -4.19
CA THR A 340 14.21 15.00 -3.86
C THR A 340 14.88 13.72 -3.35
N ASN A 341 14.13 12.77 -2.79
CA ASN A 341 14.66 11.49 -2.28
C ASN A 341 14.63 10.37 -3.31
N ILE A 342 13.56 10.27 -4.11
CA ILE A 342 13.27 9.09 -4.94
C ILE A 342 13.05 9.40 -6.43
N GLY A 343 13.24 10.66 -6.84
CA GLY A 343 12.90 11.14 -8.18
C GLY A 343 11.39 11.31 -8.38
N HIS A 344 11.02 11.71 -9.60
CA HIS A 344 9.62 11.87 -10.00
C HIS A 344 9.05 10.53 -10.48
N LEU A 345 8.14 9.97 -9.69
CA LEU A 345 7.48 8.68 -9.95
C LEU A 345 6.22 8.82 -10.84
N ASP A 346 6.15 9.85 -11.70
CA ASP A 346 4.99 10.16 -12.56
C ASP A 346 3.62 9.83 -11.95
N HIS A 347 2.94 8.79 -12.45
CA HIS A 347 1.61 8.34 -12.03
C HIS A 347 1.53 7.94 -10.55
N ALA A 348 2.64 7.57 -9.92
CA ALA A 348 2.75 7.26 -8.49
C ALA A 348 3.29 8.42 -7.63
N ALA A 349 3.63 9.58 -8.22
CA ALA A 349 4.19 10.69 -7.45
C ALA A 349 3.21 11.24 -6.40
N GLY A 350 1.92 11.32 -6.74
CA GLY A 350 0.88 11.78 -5.82
C GLY A 350 0.71 10.86 -4.59
N ILE A 351 0.77 9.54 -4.77
CA ILE A 351 0.64 8.60 -3.65
C ILE A 351 1.90 8.57 -2.79
N ALA A 352 3.09 8.70 -3.39
CA ALA A 352 4.35 8.81 -2.64
C ALA A 352 4.36 10.03 -1.71
N GLY A 353 3.93 11.19 -2.22
CA GLY A 353 3.77 12.40 -1.41
C GLY A 353 2.76 12.20 -0.29
N LEU A 354 1.59 11.64 -0.58
CA LEU A 354 0.58 11.34 0.44
C LEU A 354 1.13 10.43 1.55
N ILE A 355 1.84 9.36 1.19
CA ILE A 355 2.37 8.41 2.17
C ILE A 355 3.45 9.05 3.05
N LYS A 356 4.36 9.86 2.47
CA LYS A 356 5.33 10.64 3.26
C LYS A 356 4.58 11.56 4.25
N THR A 357 3.54 12.25 3.80
CA THR A 357 2.73 13.12 4.66
C THR A 357 2.01 12.35 5.76
N VAL A 358 1.44 11.17 5.46
CA VAL A 358 0.82 10.29 6.45
C VAL A 358 1.85 9.87 7.51
N LEU A 359 3.05 9.46 7.09
CA LEU A 359 4.15 9.15 8.02
C LEU A 359 4.53 10.38 8.87
N SER A 360 4.52 11.58 8.29
CA SER A 360 4.85 12.82 9.03
C SER A 360 3.83 13.16 10.09
N VAL A 361 2.53 13.17 9.76
CA VAL A 361 1.47 13.47 10.75
C VAL A 361 1.34 12.35 11.80
N HIS A 362 1.57 11.10 11.40
CA HIS A 362 1.45 9.95 12.31
C HIS A 362 2.59 9.95 13.34
N HIS A 363 3.84 10.10 12.89
CA HIS A 363 4.99 10.06 13.77
C HIS A 363 5.35 11.40 14.41
N GLY A 364 4.76 12.51 13.97
CA GLY A 364 5.13 13.84 14.44
C GLY A 364 6.54 14.21 14.02
N GLU A 365 6.87 13.99 12.75
CA GLU A 365 8.23 14.19 12.21
C GLU A 365 8.16 14.82 10.82
N LEU A 366 9.01 15.83 10.57
CA LEU A 366 9.21 16.39 9.24
C LEU A 366 10.53 15.88 8.68
N TYR A 367 10.46 15.28 7.49
CA TYR A 367 11.61 14.62 6.86
C TYR A 367 12.34 15.57 5.90
N PRO A 368 13.69 15.47 5.81
CA PRO A 368 14.50 16.30 4.91
C PRO A 368 14.02 16.26 3.45
N SER A 369 13.85 17.43 2.87
CA SER A 369 13.82 17.70 1.43
C SER A 369 15.24 17.97 0.97
N LEU A 370 15.77 17.12 0.09
CA LEU A 370 17.19 17.14 -0.27
C LEU A 370 17.50 18.21 -1.31
N HIS A 371 18.80 18.50 -1.45
CA HIS A 371 19.37 19.34 -2.50
C HIS A 371 18.93 20.80 -2.50
N PHE A 372 18.48 21.31 -1.36
CA PHE A 372 18.17 22.73 -1.17
C PHE A 372 19.28 23.39 -0.35
N GLU A 373 19.94 24.38 -0.94
CA GLU A 373 20.92 25.26 -0.29
C GLU A 373 20.37 26.69 -0.20
N GLU A 374 19.86 27.22 -1.31
CA GLU A 374 19.29 28.57 -1.39
C GLU A 374 18.22 28.66 -2.49
N PRO A 375 17.20 29.53 -2.34
CA PRO A 375 16.14 29.63 -3.33
C PRO A 375 16.65 30.16 -4.68
N ALA A 376 16.03 29.70 -5.78
CA ALA A 376 16.23 30.33 -7.08
C ALA A 376 15.73 31.78 -7.10
N ASP A 377 16.33 32.63 -7.94
CA ASP A 377 16.01 34.07 -8.02
C ASP A 377 14.52 34.34 -8.30
N GLU A 378 13.86 33.46 -9.06
CA GLU A 378 12.44 33.56 -9.38
C GLU A 378 11.50 33.01 -8.28
N VAL A 379 12.04 32.40 -7.22
CA VAL A 379 11.27 31.75 -6.14
C VAL A 379 11.35 32.60 -4.86
N ASP A 380 10.30 33.37 -4.60
CA ASP A 380 10.20 34.19 -3.38
C ASP A 380 9.63 33.39 -2.19
N LEU A 381 10.45 32.53 -1.59
CA LEU A 381 10.05 31.76 -0.39
C LEU A 381 9.73 32.66 0.80
N ALA A 382 10.48 33.74 0.98
CA ALA A 382 10.31 34.66 2.10
C ALA A 382 8.97 35.41 2.00
N GLY A 383 8.64 35.97 0.83
CA GLY A 383 7.36 36.60 0.56
C GLY A 383 6.19 35.60 0.61
N ALA A 384 6.42 34.35 0.20
CA ALA A 384 5.44 33.27 0.31
C ALA A 384 5.32 32.67 1.73
N ARG A 385 6.17 33.10 2.68
CA ARG A 385 6.25 32.57 4.06
C ARG A 385 6.36 31.05 4.08
N LEU A 386 7.29 30.54 3.27
CA LEU A 386 7.62 29.13 3.15
C LEU A 386 9.04 28.88 3.66
N GLU A 387 9.25 27.76 4.33
CA GLU A 387 10.57 27.30 4.75
C GLU A 387 10.76 25.84 4.34
N VAL A 388 11.83 25.54 3.60
CA VAL A 388 12.14 24.18 3.16
C VAL A 388 12.71 23.38 4.34
N VAL A 389 12.14 22.21 4.61
CA VAL A 389 12.65 21.29 5.64
C VAL A 389 13.94 20.65 5.14
N THR A 390 15.11 21.08 5.61
CA THR A 390 16.42 20.56 5.16
C THR A 390 17.03 19.51 6.08
N SER A 391 16.45 19.31 7.27
CA SER A 391 16.90 18.32 8.26
C SER A 391 15.72 17.69 8.98
N LEU A 392 15.93 16.52 9.59
CA LEU A 392 14.90 15.82 10.35
C LEU A 392 14.54 16.65 11.59
N GLU A 393 13.29 17.07 11.71
CA GLU A 393 12.79 17.85 12.85
C GLU A 393 11.52 17.23 13.47
N PRO A 394 11.36 17.30 14.81
CA PRO A 394 10.10 16.92 15.44
C PRO A 394 8.99 17.90 15.05
N TRP A 395 7.75 17.41 15.00
CA TRP A 395 6.56 18.20 14.70
C TRP A 395 5.61 18.19 15.89
N ASP A 396 5.76 19.20 16.75
CA ASP A 396 5.10 19.26 18.06
C ASP A 396 3.78 20.06 18.07
N ASP A 397 3.19 20.31 16.89
CA ASP A 397 1.86 20.94 16.81
C ASP A 397 0.82 20.10 17.55
N GLU A 398 -0.09 20.77 18.29
CA GLU A 398 -1.19 20.11 19.01
C GLU A 398 -2.05 19.24 18.06
N THR A 399 -2.34 19.77 16.89
CA THR A 399 -2.98 19.03 15.79
C THR A 399 -2.15 19.21 14.52
N ARG A 400 -1.43 18.17 14.14
CA ARG A 400 -0.65 18.14 12.90
C ARG A 400 -1.57 18.06 11.70
N ARG A 401 -1.51 19.08 10.85
CA ARG A 401 -2.24 19.20 9.58
C ARG A 401 -1.28 19.49 8.46
N ALA A 402 -1.42 18.76 7.37
CA ALA A 402 -0.62 18.93 6.18
C ALA A 402 -1.47 19.06 4.91
N GLY A 403 -0.95 19.85 3.96
CA GLY A 403 -1.39 19.81 2.57
C GLY A 403 -0.53 18.85 1.74
N VAL A 404 -1.12 18.22 0.73
CA VAL A 404 -0.42 17.43 -0.29
C VAL A 404 -0.83 17.95 -1.66
N SER A 405 0.12 18.47 -2.43
CA SER A 405 -0.10 19.01 -3.78
C SER A 405 0.43 18.06 -4.84
N SER A 406 -0.31 17.89 -5.94
CA SER A 406 0.24 17.31 -7.16
C SER A 406 -0.38 17.91 -8.40
N PHE A 407 0.49 18.37 -9.31
CA PHE A 407 0.12 19.13 -10.51
C PHE A 407 0.61 18.38 -11.76
N SER A 408 -0.25 18.30 -12.76
CA SER A 408 0.08 17.65 -14.03
C SER A 408 0.51 18.67 -15.06
N LEU A 409 1.39 18.25 -15.98
CA LEU A 409 1.69 19.01 -17.19
C LEU A 409 0.44 19.25 -18.04
N GLY A 410 -0.59 18.40 -17.93
CA GLY A 410 -1.88 18.61 -18.60
C GLY A 410 -2.75 19.71 -17.99
N GLY A 411 -2.29 20.40 -16.93
CA GLY A 411 -3.00 21.50 -16.28
C GLY A 411 -4.06 21.07 -15.26
N VAL A 412 -4.25 19.77 -15.03
CA VAL A 412 -5.04 19.25 -13.89
C VAL A 412 -4.21 19.43 -12.62
N ASN A 413 -4.83 19.95 -11.57
CA ASN A 413 -4.25 20.15 -10.25
C ASN A 413 -5.07 19.38 -9.21
N ALA A 414 -4.40 18.76 -8.25
CA ALA A 414 -5.00 18.08 -7.12
C ALA A 414 -4.37 18.56 -5.81
N HIS A 415 -5.19 18.72 -4.78
CA HIS A 415 -4.73 18.98 -3.42
C HIS A 415 -5.54 18.18 -2.40
N CYS A 416 -4.88 17.67 -1.37
CA CYS A 416 -5.46 16.89 -0.29
C CYS A 416 -5.02 17.44 1.07
N VAL A 417 -5.92 17.46 2.04
CA VAL A 417 -5.68 17.89 3.42
C VAL A 417 -5.67 16.66 4.32
N VAL A 418 -4.53 16.42 4.97
CA VAL A 418 -4.25 15.27 5.84
C VAL A 418 -4.07 15.77 7.27
N GLU A 419 -4.71 15.10 8.22
CA GLU A 419 -4.62 15.39 9.65
C GLU A 419 -4.19 14.13 10.40
N GLN A 420 -3.49 14.30 11.52
CA GLN A 420 -3.19 13.20 12.44
C GLN A 420 -4.46 12.44 12.84
N ALA A 421 -4.34 11.14 13.09
CA ALA A 421 -5.45 10.33 13.57
C ALA A 421 -5.97 10.82 14.94
N PRO A 422 -7.28 10.64 15.24
CA PRO A 422 -7.79 10.88 16.58
C PRO A 422 -7.05 10.03 17.62
N ALA A 423 -6.90 10.55 18.84
CA ALA A 423 -6.29 9.80 19.92
C ALA A 423 -7.07 8.50 20.18
N ALA A 424 -6.41 7.35 20.04
CA ALA A 424 -7.00 6.07 20.40
C ALA A 424 -7.17 6.00 21.93
N THR A 425 -8.36 5.62 22.40
CA THR A 425 -8.55 5.25 23.81
C THR A 425 -8.06 3.80 23.97
N PRO A 426 -6.96 3.53 24.70
CA PRO A 426 -6.44 2.18 24.79
C PRO A 426 -7.42 1.29 25.56
N VAL A 427 -8.03 0.31 24.89
CA VAL A 427 -8.75 -0.77 25.56
C VAL A 427 -7.70 -1.77 26.03
N ARG A 428 -7.31 -1.70 27.30
CA ARG A 428 -6.32 -2.63 27.87
C ARG A 428 -7.01 -3.93 28.30
N PRO A 429 -6.73 -5.09 27.67
CA PRO A 429 -7.11 -6.37 28.24
C PRO A 429 -6.38 -6.60 29.57
N ALA A 430 -6.94 -7.48 30.41
CA ALA A 430 -6.31 -7.85 31.68
C ALA A 430 -4.89 -8.38 31.43
N ALA A 431 -3.90 -7.77 32.11
CA ALA A 431 -2.49 -8.11 31.97
C ALA A 431 -2.24 -9.59 32.29
N GLY A 432 -1.43 -10.25 31.46
CA GLY A 432 -0.99 -11.64 31.68
C GLY A 432 -1.97 -12.73 31.24
N SER A 433 -3.09 -12.39 30.60
CA SER A 433 -3.95 -13.38 29.97
C SER A 433 -3.24 -14.04 28.78
N PRO A 434 -3.19 -15.39 28.71
CA PRO A 434 -2.52 -16.06 27.60
C PRO A 434 -3.27 -15.80 26.29
N GLN A 435 -2.53 -15.43 25.25
CA GLN A 435 -3.05 -15.22 23.90
C GLN A 435 -2.59 -16.36 23.00
N LEU A 436 -3.48 -16.82 22.11
CA LEU A 436 -3.15 -17.74 21.03
C LEU A 436 -2.78 -16.91 19.79
N VAL A 437 -1.61 -17.15 19.22
CA VAL A 437 -1.16 -16.52 17.98
C VAL A 437 -1.00 -17.59 16.91
N ALA A 438 -1.72 -17.44 15.80
CA ALA A 438 -1.59 -18.29 14.62
C ALA A 438 -0.73 -17.61 13.55
N VAL A 439 0.17 -18.39 12.94
CA VAL A 439 0.94 -17.99 11.75
C VAL A 439 0.71 -19.07 10.70
N SER A 440 0.52 -18.65 9.44
CA SER A 440 0.29 -19.59 8.35
C SER A 440 0.97 -19.16 7.07
N ALA A 441 1.31 -20.12 6.21
CA ALA A 441 1.84 -19.86 4.88
C ALA A 441 1.52 -20.99 3.89
N ARG A 442 1.70 -20.70 2.60
CA ARG A 442 1.44 -21.66 1.50
C ARG A 442 2.51 -22.73 1.35
N SER A 443 3.70 -22.50 1.89
CA SER A 443 4.77 -23.50 1.95
C SER A 443 5.36 -23.60 3.35
N ARG A 444 6.03 -24.72 3.62
CA ARG A 444 6.77 -24.91 4.87
C ARG A 444 7.90 -23.88 5.02
N ALA A 445 8.61 -23.56 3.93
CA ALA A 445 9.71 -22.60 3.97
C ALA A 445 9.20 -21.20 4.34
N ASP A 446 8.09 -20.78 3.73
CA ASP A 446 7.48 -19.47 4.01
C ASP A 446 6.96 -19.39 5.45
N LEU A 447 6.39 -20.47 5.99
CA LEU A 447 5.96 -20.50 7.39
C LEU A 447 7.13 -20.27 8.34
N LEU A 448 8.28 -20.91 8.08
CA LEU A 448 9.48 -20.73 8.89
C LEU A 448 10.01 -19.30 8.77
N ALA A 449 10.07 -18.76 7.56
CA ALA A 449 10.49 -17.39 7.31
C ALA A 449 9.58 -16.37 8.04
N GLN A 450 8.26 -16.54 7.98
CA GLN A 450 7.31 -15.69 8.71
C GLN A 450 7.49 -15.80 10.22
N CYS A 451 7.66 -17.00 10.77
CA CYS A 451 7.92 -17.18 12.20
C CYS A 451 9.24 -16.52 12.63
N GLU A 452 10.29 -16.61 11.82
CA GLU A 452 11.59 -15.95 12.07
C GLU A 452 11.46 -14.44 12.05
N GLN A 453 10.80 -13.90 11.03
CA GLN A 453 10.60 -12.46 10.86
C GLN A 453 9.75 -11.88 12.00
N LEU A 454 8.63 -12.53 12.33
CA LEU A 454 7.78 -12.12 13.45
C LEU A 454 8.52 -12.21 14.78
N SER A 455 9.29 -13.28 14.99
CA SER A 455 10.12 -13.45 16.19
C SER A 455 11.15 -12.32 16.34
N LEU A 456 11.77 -11.89 15.24
CA LEU A 456 12.71 -10.78 15.24
C LEU A 456 12.00 -9.44 15.52
N GLU A 457 10.90 -9.16 14.84
CA GLU A 457 10.14 -7.91 14.99
C GLU A 457 9.67 -7.70 16.42
N LEU A 458 9.14 -8.74 17.06
CA LEU A 458 8.66 -8.72 18.45
C LEU A 458 9.77 -8.49 19.49
N ARG A 459 11.05 -8.68 19.13
CA ARG A 459 12.19 -8.35 20.01
C ARG A 459 12.57 -6.87 19.96
N HIS A 460 12.20 -6.17 18.90
CA HIS A 460 12.59 -4.78 18.67
C HIS A 460 11.44 -3.78 18.87
N THR A 461 10.22 -4.28 19.05
CA THR A 461 9.00 -3.46 19.18
C THR A 461 8.24 -3.77 20.46
N ALA A 462 7.55 -2.76 20.99
CA ALA A 462 6.75 -2.86 22.20
C ALA A 462 5.25 -2.90 21.88
N HIS A 463 4.82 -3.86 21.08
CA HIS A 463 3.39 -4.06 20.78
C HIS A 463 2.68 -4.84 21.89
N PRO A 464 1.44 -4.48 22.27
CA PRO A 464 0.64 -5.32 23.15
C PRO A 464 0.37 -6.68 22.52
N LEU A 465 0.56 -7.77 23.27
CA LEU A 465 0.39 -9.14 22.76
C LEU A 465 -1.03 -9.38 22.21
N ALA A 466 -2.06 -8.78 22.81
CA ALA A 466 -3.44 -8.90 22.35
C ALA A 466 -3.65 -8.31 20.95
N ASP A 467 -2.98 -7.19 20.63
CA ASP A 467 -3.08 -6.55 19.31
C ASP A 467 -2.37 -7.40 18.25
N VAL A 468 -1.21 -7.96 18.61
CA VAL A 468 -0.47 -8.92 17.77
C VAL A 468 -1.34 -10.15 17.47
N ALA A 469 -1.94 -10.73 18.52
CA ALA A 469 -2.80 -11.90 18.39
C ALA A 469 -4.03 -11.61 17.53
N ARG A 470 -4.73 -10.50 17.78
CA ARG A 470 -5.90 -10.07 16.99
C ARG A 470 -5.52 -9.88 15.52
N THR A 471 -4.46 -9.12 15.23
CA THR A 471 -4.02 -8.84 13.87
C THR A 471 -3.68 -10.11 13.09
N LEU A 472 -2.96 -11.05 13.70
CA LEU A 472 -2.56 -12.29 13.02
C LEU A 472 -3.69 -13.32 12.91
N ASN A 473 -4.62 -13.33 13.86
CA ASN A 473 -5.73 -14.30 13.83
C ASN A 473 -6.89 -13.83 12.94
N GLU A 474 -7.25 -12.54 12.99
CA GLU A 474 -8.41 -11.98 12.28
C GLU A 474 -8.02 -11.27 10.97
N GLY A 475 -6.82 -10.68 10.92
CA GLY A 475 -6.39 -9.83 9.82
C GLY A 475 -5.57 -10.55 8.74
N ARG A 476 -5.52 -11.88 8.74
CA ARG A 476 -4.78 -12.69 7.76
C ARG A 476 -5.63 -13.84 7.25
N ASP A 477 -5.45 -14.15 5.96
CA ASP A 477 -5.95 -15.42 5.42
C ASP A 477 -5.13 -16.58 6.00
N HIS A 478 -5.78 -17.70 6.30
CA HIS A 478 -5.13 -18.85 6.95
C HIS A 478 -4.81 -19.97 5.96
N ASP A 479 -3.54 -20.09 5.61
CA ASP A 479 -3.00 -21.07 4.66
C ASP A 479 -2.79 -22.48 5.25
N PRO A 480 -2.48 -23.50 4.41
CA PRO A 480 -2.37 -24.90 4.85
C PRO A 480 -1.23 -25.22 5.84
N HIS A 481 -0.08 -24.54 5.76
CA HIS A 481 1.00 -24.76 6.71
C HIS A 481 0.85 -23.80 7.89
N ARG A 482 0.62 -24.33 9.09
CA ARG A 482 0.29 -23.53 10.27
C ARG A 482 1.25 -23.77 11.44
N ALA A 483 1.45 -22.73 12.23
CA ALA A 483 2.04 -22.76 13.56
C ALA A 483 1.11 -22.00 14.51
N SER A 484 1.00 -22.49 15.75
CA SER A 484 0.17 -21.85 16.77
C SER A 484 0.91 -21.80 18.08
N VAL A 485 1.07 -20.62 18.63
CA VAL A 485 1.85 -20.37 19.84
C VAL A 485 0.96 -19.70 20.86
N VAL A 486 0.89 -20.27 22.06
CA VAL A 486 0.30 -19.61 23.22
C VAL A 486 1.42 -18.88 23.96
N ALA A 487 1.21 -17.60 24.28
CA ALA A 487 2.16 -16.78 25.04
C ALA A 487 1.42 -15.83 25.99
N ARG A 488 2.11 -15.33 27.02
CA ARG A 488 1.57 -14.35 27.99
C ARG A 488 2.10 -12.93 27.76
N ASP A 489 3.19 -12.82 27.02
CA ASP A 489 3.77 -11.56 26.55
C ASP A 489 4.48 -11.75 25.19
N THR A 490 4.91 -10.65 24.58
CA THR A 490 5.60 -10.65 23.28
C THR A 490 6.99 -11.27 23.33
N SER A 491 7.66 -11.23 24.48
CA SER A 491 8.99 -11.85 24.65
C SER A 491 8.89 -13.37 24.64
N GLU A 492 7.91 -13.93 25.35
CA GLU A 492 7.59 -15.34 25.34
C GLU A 492 7.14 -15.81 23.94
N LEU A 493 6.29 -15.02 23.26
CA LEU A 493 5.89 -15.31 21.87
C LEU A 493 7.10 -15.37 20.94
N ALA A 494 7.99 -14.36 20.99
CA ALA A 494 9.18 -14.31 20.17
C ALA A 494 10.10 -15.51 20.41
N ALA A 495 10.34 -15.88 21.67
CA ALA A 495 11.17 -17.04 22.02
C ALA A 495 10.55 -18.36 21.52
N ARG A 496 9.24 -18.54 21.68
CA ARG A 496 8.54 -19.75 21.24
C ARG A 496 8.48 -19.88 19.72
N LEU A 497 8.32 -18.79 18.98
CA LEU A 497 8.41 -18.80 17.51
C LEU A 497 9.81 -19.21 17.02
N ALA A 498 10.87 -18.69 17.66
CA ALA A 498 12.24 -19.08 17.32
C ALA A 498 12.51 -20.57 17.62
N ALA A 499 11.96 -21.08 18.73
CA ALA A 499 12.04 -22.49 19.07
C ALA A 499 11.28 -23.37 18.07
N GLU A 500 10.09 -22.96 17.64
CA GLU A 500 9.29 -23.66 16.63
C GLU A 500 10.04 -23.78 15.30
N VAL A 501 10.70 -22.70 14.88
CA VAL A 501 11.54 -22.69 13.68
C VAL A 501 12.68 -23.69 13.80
N THR A 502 13.41 -23.65 14.91
CA THR A 502 14.56 -24.52 15.16
C THR A 502 14.13 -25.99 15.16
N TRP A 503 13.05 -26.30 15.87
CA TRP A 503 12.48 -27.64 15.95
C TRP A 503 12.10 -28.18 14.56
N ARG A 504 11.38 -27.38 13.77
CA ARG A 504 10.95 -27.79 12.42
C ARG A 504 12.11 -27.93 11.43
N ARG A 505 13.19 -27.16 11.57
CA ARG A 505 14.40 -27.35 10.75
C ARG A 505 15.07 -28.69 11.09
N LEU A 506 15.19 -29.04 12.37
CA LEU A 506 15.74 -30.33 12.81
C LEU A 506 14.92 -31.53 12.33
N GLU A 507 13.58 -31.48 12.45
CA GLU A 507 12.71 -32.55 11.92
C GLU A 507 12.87 -32.76 10.40
N THR A 508 13.25 -31.72 9.66
CA THR A 508 13.49 -31.83 8.20
C THR A 508 14.82 -32.51 7.92
N ALA A 509 15.87 -32.09 8.63
CA ALA A 509 17.20 -32.70 8.48
C ALA A 509 17.22 -34.18 8.89
N GLU A 510 16.42 -34.58 9.89
CA GLU A 510 16.22 -35.99 10.24
C GLU A 510 15.48 -36.78 9.13
N LYS A 511 14.48 -36.17 8.46
CA LYS A 511 13.73 -36.81 7.36
C LYS A 511 14.52 -36.88 6.05
N ASP A 512 15.38 -35.90 5.80
CA ASP A 512 16.25 -35.83 4.61
C ASP A 512 17.59 -36.56 4.81
N GLY A 513 17.77 -37.26 5.94
CA GLY A 513 18.94 -38.10 6.22
C GLY A 513 20.24 -37.32 6.46
N THR A 514 20.17 -36.03 6.78
CA THR A 514 21.32 -35.13 6.97
C THR A 514 21.62 -34.77 8.43
N ALA A 515 20.76 -35.15 9.39
CA ALA A 515 21.01 -34.97 10.81
C ALA A 515 21.55 -36.24 11.51
N ALA A 516 22.55 -36.07 12.37
CA ALA A 516 23.02 -37.10 13.28
C ALA A 516 21.90 -37.47 14.26
N ALA A 517 21.60 -38.78 14.34
CA ALA A 517 20.49 -39.34 15.06
C ALA A 517 20.42 -38.91 16.53
N GLY A 518 19.28 -38.34 16.94
CA GLY A 518 18.89 -38.35 18.35
C GLY A 518 17.95 -37.23 18.80
N SER A 519 16.64 -37.34 18.50
CA SER A 519 15.57 -37.09 19.49
C SER A 519 14.17 -37.23 18.84
N THR A 520 13.52 -38.39 19.01
CA THR A 520 12.08 -38.54 18.70
C THR A 520 11.21 -37.85 19.75
N ALA A 521 10.71 -36.64 19.46
CA ALA A 521 9.64 -36.05 20.26
C ALA A 521 8.27 -36.20 19.58
N VAL A 522 7.26 -36.48 20.39
CA VAL A 522 5.88 -36.80 19.99
C VAL A 522 5.17 -35.55 19.47
N PRO A 523 4.40 -35.61 18.37
CA PRO A 523 3.68 -34.46 17.86
C PRO A 523 2.65 -33.95 18.87
N ARG A 524 2.63 -32.64 19.11
CA ARG A 524 1.63 -32.00 19.99
C ARG A 524 0.42 -31.61 19.15
N VAL A 525 -0.68 -32.32 19.34
CA VAL A 525 -2.01 -31.96 18.79
C VAL A 525 -2.61 -30.88 19.68
N VAL A 526 -2.97 -29.73 19.11
CA VAL A 526 -3.73 -28.68 19.79
C VAL A 526 -5.17 -28.74 19.29
N PHE A 527 -6.12 -28.88 20.20
CA PHE A 527 -7.55 -28.75 19.90
C PHE A 527 -7.97 -27.30 20.09
N LEU A 528 -8.57 -26.71 19.06
CA LEU A 528 -9.28 -25.44 19.17
C LEU A 528 -10.70 -25.74 19.68
N LEU A 529 -11.05 -25.18 20.84
CA LEU A 529 -12.41 -25.23 21.38
C LEU A 529 -12.99 -23.81 21.30
N SER A 530 -14.22 -23.67 20.78
CA SER A 530 -14.95 -22.41 20.85
C SER A 530 -15.29 -22.06 22.30
N ALA A 531 -15.53 -20.78 22.60
CA ALA A 531 -15.75 -20.27 23.96
C ALA A 531 -16.92 -20.95 24.71
N ASP A 532 -17.80 -21.68 24.01
CA ASP A 532 -18.95 -22.41 24.58
C ASP A 532 -18.69 -23.90 24.85
N ALA A 533 -17.51 -24.41 24.50
CA ALA A 533 -17.19 -25.82 24.70
C ALA A 533 -16.70 -26.08 26.14
N THR A 534 -17.58 -26.68 26.95
CA THR A 534 -17.19 -27.28 28.22
C THR A 534 -16.52 -28.64 27.97
N PRO A 535 -15.34 -28.91 28.55
CA PRO A 535 -14.72 -30.22 28.39
C PRO A 535 -15.50 -31.24 29.23
N SER A 536 -16.33 -32.07 28.60
CA SER A 536 -16.78 -33.32 29.20
C SER A 536 -15.83 -34.46 28.82
N ASP A 537 -15.18 -34.95 29.89
CA ASP A 537 -14.55 -36.25 30.07
C ASP A 537 -13.12 -36.57 29.56
N ARG A 538 -12.48 -37.36 30.44
CA ARG A 538 -11.07 -37.72 30.55
C ARG A 538 -10.57 -38.53 29.36
N VAL A 539 -9.51 -38.05 28.70
CA VAL A 539 -8.68 -38.87 27.82
C VAL A 539 -7.85 -39.82 28.70
N THR A 540 -8.27 -41.08 28.74
CA THR A 540 -7.51 -42.16 29.41
C THR A 540 -6.35 -42.55 28.50
N THR A 541 -5.12 -42.36 28.95
CA THR A 541 -3.91 -42.74 28.23
C THR A 541 -3.78 -44.26 28.16
N CYS A 542 -3.99 -44.85 26.98
CA CYS A 542 -3.73 -46.27 26.75
C CYS A 542 -2.23 -46.47 26.48
N ARG A 543 -1.51 -47.07 27.44
CA ARG A 543 -0.11 -47.49 27.26
C ARG A 543 -0.04 -48.69 26.32
N THR A 544 0.86 -48.60 25.35
CA THR A 544 1.20 -49.64 24.38
C THR A 544 1.88 -50.84 25.06
N SER A 545 1.36 -52.04 24.84
CA SER A 545 2.12 -53.30 24.90
C SER A 545 1.67 -54.21 23.75
N CYS A 546 2.64 -54.63 22.94
CA CYS A 546 2.54 -55.67 21.89
C CYS A 546 2.59 -57.08 22.56
N PRO A 547 2.36 -58.24 21.88
CA PRO A 547 2.33 -58.50 20.43
C PRO A 547 1.24 -59.51 19.93
N HIS A 548 1.33 -59.86 18.63
CA HIS A 548 0.72 -60.98 17.89
C HIS A 548 -0.52 -60.72 16.99
N ARG A 549 -0.28 -60.82 15.67
CA ARG A 549 -1.22 -61.37 14.66
C ARG A 549 -1.33 -62.90 14.86
N PRO A 550 -2.31 -63.64 14.27
CA PRO A 550 -3.34 -63.24 13.28
C PRO A 550 -4.77 -63.78 13.62
N THR A 551 -5.81 -63.31 12.91
CA THR A 551 -6.89 -64.12 12.29
C THR A 551 -8.05 -63.23 11.80
N ALA A 552 -8.44 -63.39 10.53
CA ALA A 552 -9.79 -63.07 10.06
C ALA A 552 -10.75 -64.22 10.45
N PRO A 553 -12.05 -63.96 10.67
CA PRO A 553 -13.07 -64.23 9.63
C PRO A 553 -14.16 -63.13 9.58
N ARG A 554 -14.68 -62.68 8.43
CA ARG A 554 -15.59 -63.30 7.42
C ARG A 554 -17.07 -63.38 7.89
N TRP A 555 -17.96 -62.83 7.03
CA TRP A 555 -19.44 -62.95 6.94
C TRP A 555 -20.28 -61.94 7.77
N TRP A 556 -21.37 -61.32 7.28
CA TRP A 556 -22.47 -61.79 6.41
C TRP A 556 -23.05 -60.66 5.51
N ALA A 557 -23.62 -61.07 4.37
CA ALA A 557 -24.35 -60.24 3.41
C ALA A 557 -25.85 -60.61 3.38
N GLY A 558 -26.70 -59.66 2.97
CA GLY A 558 -28.05 -59.87 2.43
C GLY A 558 -29.18 -60.04 3.48
N SER A 559 -30.44 -59.70 3.24
CA SER A 559 -31.13 -59.16 2.06
C SER A 559 -32.61 -58.92 2.39
N SER A 560 -33.19 -57.83 1.88
CA SER A 560 -34.55 -57.66 1.30
C SER A 560 -35.84 -58.09 2.05
N ARG A 561 -36.83 -57.18 2.04
CA ARG A 561 -38.13 -57.23 1.29
C ARG A 561 -38.94 -55.95 1.61
N ARG A 562 -39.28 -55.08 0.63
CA ARG A 562 -40.53 -55.02 -0.22
C ARG A 562 -41.81 -54.97 0.64
N THR A 563 -42.75 -54.03 0.53
CA THR A 563 -43.63 -53.55 -0.59
C THR A 563 -44.41 -52.32 -0.06
N GLY A 564 -45.00 -51.36 -0.79
CA GLY A 564 -45.33 -51.06 -2.20
C GLY A 564 -45.68 -49.54 -2.24
N GLY A 565 -46.11 -48.84 -3.29
CA GLY A 565 -46.56 -49.04 -4.67
C GLY A 565 -47.05 -47.63 -5.08
N TRP A 566 -46.39 -46.95 -6.02
CA TRP A 566 -46.82 -46.70 -7.41
C TRP A 566 -48.27 -46.24 -7.65
N CYS A 567 -48.39 -44.98 -8.12
CA CYS A 567 -49.27 -44.45 -9.17
C CYS A 567 -48.96 -42.94 -9.28
N GLY A 568 -48.71 -42.25 -10.39
CA GLY A 568 -48.60 -42.47 -11.84
C GLY A 568 -48.27 -41.07 -12.43
N ALA A 569 -47.24 -40.91 -13.27
CA ALA A 569 -47.33 -40.64 -14.72
C ALA A 569 -48.38 -39.57 -15.14
N ALA A 570 -48.15 -38.59 -16.02
CA ALA A 570 -47.01 -38.24 -16.87
C ALA A 570 -47.24 -36.82 -17.49
N SER A 571 -46.13 -36.23 -17.93
CA SER A 571 -45.91 -35.18 -18.93
C SER A 571 -47.03 -34.76 -19.91
N ARG A 572 -47.09 -33.45 -20.26
CA ARG A 572 -46.62 -32.88 -21.55
C ARG A 572 -46.80 -31.34 -21.62
N ARG A 573 -45.78 -30.65 -22.19
CA ARG A 573 -45.71 -29.25 -22.66
C ARG A 573 -46.63 -29.00 -23.88
N PRO A 574 -46.65 -27.82 -24.57
CA PRO A 574 -46.34 -26.42 -24.21
C PRO A 574 -47.50 -25.44 -24.54
N GLY A 575 -47.36 -24.19 -24.12
CA GLY A 575 -48.09 -23.02 -24.61
C GLY A 575 -47.27 -21.77 -24.35
#